data_AF-A0A9N9NVV6-F1
#
_entry.id   AF-A0A9N9NVV6-F1
#
_cell.length_a   1.000
_cell.length_b   1.000
_cell.length_c   1.000
_cell.angle_alpha   90.00
_cell.angle_beta   90.00
_cell.angle_gamma   90.00
#
_symmetry.space_group_name_H-M   'P 1'
#
loop_
_entity.id
_entity.type
_entity.pdbx_description
1 polymer ?
#
loop_
_entity_poly.entity_id
_entity_poly.type
_entity_poly.pdbx_seq_one_letter_code
_entity_poly.pdbx_strand_id
1 'polypeptide(L)'
;MNFGKIESTIEFEQAHKTIEKYQSENRLELLNKPKDLPIDINEFLPFTLPIEDNNRIVAIVKAIRLIFNFGQLSDTYFVTVRIPLPRDPEELKVL
;
A
#
# COMPACT_ATOMS: atom_id res chain seq x y z
N MET A 1 4.48 -5.67 44.42
CA MET A 1 4.09 -4.50 43.63
C MET A 1 2.89 -4.89 42.78
N ASN A 2 1.69 -4.38 43.10
CA ASN A 2 0.51 -4.58 42.26
C ASN A 2 0.44 -3.43 41.26
N PHE A 3 0.55 -3.74 39.97
CA PHE A 3 0.26 -2.77 38.91
C PHE A 3 -1.26 -2.55 38.89
N GLY A 4 -1.69 -1.33 39.20
CA GLY A 4 -3.09 -0.93 39.14
C GLY A 4 -3.61 -1.13 37.72
N LYS A 5 -4.56 -2.05 37.55
CA LYS A 5 -5.27 -2.27 36.30
C LYS A 5 -6.13 -1.03 36.07
N ILE A 6 -5.84 -0.26 35.03
CA ILE A 6 -6.68 0.88 34.65
C ILE A 6 -8.00 0.27 34.14
N GLU A 7 -9.10 0.60 34.81
CA GLU A 7 -10.43 0.21 34.35
C GLU A 7 -10.73 0.94 33.03
N SER A 8 -10.57 0.22 31.92
CA SER A 8 -10.94 0.71 30.60
C SER A 8 -12.43 0.50 30.39
N THR A 9 -13.18 1.57 30.16
CA THR A 9 -14.61 1.53 29.77
C THR A 9 -14.82 1.03 28.35
N ILE A 10 -13.75 0.92 27.54
CA ILE A 10 -13.81 0.48 26.16
C ILE A 10 -12.93 -0.76 25.99
N GLU A 11 -13.52 -1.84 25.49
CA GLU A 11 -12.79 -3.04 25.10
C GLU A 11 -11.81 -2.73 23.97
N PHE A 12 -10.59 -3.25 24.04
CA PHE A 12 -9.52 -2.97 23.08
C PHE A 12 -9.97 -3.17 21.62
N GLU A 13 -10.69 -4.25 21.35
CA GLU A 13 -11.26 -4.57 20.03
C GLU A 13 -12.23 -3.50 19.52
N GLN A 14 -13.00 -2.89 20.42
CA GLN A 14 -14.01 -1.90 20.08
C GLN A 14 -13.35 -0.54 19.81
N ALA A 15 -12.31 -0.19 20.58
CA ALA A 15 -11.45 0.95 20.28
C ALA A 15 -10.75 0.79 18.93
N HIS A 16 -10.16 -0.38 18.66
CA HIS A 16 -9.46 -0.67 17.41
C HIS A 16 -10.38 -0.53 16.20
N LYS A 17 -11.56 -1.17 16.22
CA LYS A 17 -12.54 -1.07 15.13
C LYS A 17 -13.01 0.36 14.89
N THR A 18 -13.21 1.12 15.96
CA THR A 18 -13.62 2.53 15.85
C THR A 18 -12.52 3.35 15.19
N ILE A 19 -11.26 3.18 15.61
CA ILE A 19 -10.11 3.86 15.01
C ILE A 19 -9.97 3.49 13.53
N GLU A 20 -10.04 2.21 13.19
CA GLU A 20 -9.95 1.75 11.80
C GLU A 20 -11.05 2.34 10.93
N LYS A 21 -12.29 2.38 11.45
CA LYS A 21 -13.43 2.98 10.76
C LYS A 21 -13.18 4.48 10.50
N TYR A 22 -12.83 5.25 11.53
CA TYR A 22 -12.54 6.67 11.38
C TYR A 22 -11.36 6.93 10.43
N GLN A 23 -10.30 6.14 10.50
CA GLN A 23 -9.17 6.26 9.58
C GLN A 23 -9.59 5.97 8.14
N SER A 24 -10.39 4.92 7.91
CA SER A 24 -10.88 4.57 6.58
C SER A 24 -11.80 5.64 5.98
N GLU A 25 -12.66 6.25 6.79
CA GLU A 25 -13.60 7.29 6.35
C GLU A 25 -12.92 8.62 5.98
N ASN A 26 -11.74 8.88 6.54
CA ASN A 26 -10.98 10.11 6.29
C ASN A 26 -9.87 9.98 5.22
N ARG A 27 -9.72 8.80 4.60
CA ARG A 27 -8.75 8.59 3.51
C ARG A 27 -9.28 9.15 2.20
N LEU A 28 -8.37 9.65 1.37
CA LEU A 28 -8.69 10.16 0.04
C LEU A 28 -8.98 9.02 -0.94
N GLU A 29 -9.76 9.26 -1.98
CA GLU A 29 -9.85 8.28 -3.07
C GLU A 29 -8.53 8.24 -3.85
N LEU A 30 -8.08 7.03 -4.19
CA LEU A 30 -6.86 6.88 -4.97
C LEU A 30 -7.10 7.31 -6.43
N LEU A 31 -6.20 8.13 -6.95
CA LEU A 31 -6.21 8.55 -8.35
C LEU A 31 -5.83 7.40 -9.29
N ASN A 32 -6.18 7.54 -10.57
CA ASN A 32 -5.91 6.48 -11.55
C ASN A 32 -4.47 6.44 -12.04
N LYS A 33 -3.67 7.50 -11.88
CA LYS A 33 -2.28 7.52 -12.32
C LYS A 33 -1.41 8.07 -11.19
N PRO A 34 -0.22 7.46 -10.97
CA PRO A 34 0.70 7.95 -9.94
C PRO A 34 1.18 9.38 -10.20
N LYS A 35 1.24 9.82 -11.46
CA LYS A 35 1.62 11.19 -11.84
C LYS A 35 0.61 12.26 -11.42
N ASP A 36 -0.64 11.86 -11.17
CA ASP A 36 -1.70 12.77 -10.77
C ASP A 36 -1.71 12.98 -9.25
N LEU A 37 -0.89 12.23 -8.49
CA LEU A 37 -0.76 12.40 -7.05
C LEU A 37 -0.23 13.80 -6.70
N PRO A 38 -0.78 14.45 -5.66
CA PRO A 38 -0.21 15.68 -5.11
C PRO A 38 1.28 15.54 -4.83
N ILE A 39 2.05 16.59 -5.14
CA ILE A 39 3.51 16.62 -4.99
C ILE A 39 3.90 16.29 -3.55
N ASP A 40 3.22 16.89 -2.58
CA ASP A 40 3.46 16.66 -1.14
C ASP A 40 3.37 15.19 -0.74
N ILE A 41 2.44 14.44 -1.36
CA ILE A 41 2.28 13.01 -1.10
C ILE A 41 3.46 12.27 -1.74
N ASN A 42 3.80 12.59 -2.98
CA ASN A 42 4.89 11.93 -3.70
C ASN A 42 6.26 12.16 -3.02
N GLU A 43 6.48 13.34 -2.43
CA GLU A 43 7.69 13.66 -1.67
C GLU A 43 7.78 12.92 -0.32
N PHE A 44 6.62 12.62 0.29
CA PHE A 44 6.58 11.91 1.58
C PHE A 44 6.75 10.39 1.43
N LEU A 45 6.48 9.82 0.26
CA LEU A 45 6.57 8.38 0.05
C LEU A 45 8.05 7.93 0.05
N PRO A 46 8.42 6.91 0.84
CA PRO A 46 9.80 6.39 0.89
C PRO A 46 10.13 5.49 -0.32
N PHE A 47 9.43 5.66 -1.44
CA PHE A 47 9.55 4.87 -2.65
C PHE A 47 9.04 5.64 -3.86
N THR A 48 9.50 5.24 -5.03
CA THR A 48 9.08 5.82 -6.31
C THR A 48 7.83 5.11 -6.84
N LEU A 49 6.99 5.89 -7.52
CA LEU A 49 5.87 5.39 -8.32
C LEU A 49 6.10 5.76 -9.80
N PRO A 50 5.73 4.91 -10.78
CA PRO A 50 5.11 3.59 -10.61
C PRO A 50 6.06 2.54 -10.00
N ILE A 51 5.48 1.46 -9.46
CA ILE A 51 6.19 0.39 -8.76
C ILE A 51 7.00 -0.44 -9.75
N GLU A 52 8.32 -0.46 -9.57
CA GLU A 52 9.26 -1.24 -10.38
C GLU A 52 9.62 -2.59 -9.73
N ASP A 53 9.82 -2.60 -8.41
CA ASP A 53 10.27 -3.78 -7.67
C ASP A 53 9.08 -4.57 -7.12
N ASN A 54 8.84 -5.73 -7.73
CA ASN A 54 7.76 -6.65 -7.33
C ASN A 54 7.90 -7.11 -5.86
N ASN A 55 9.12 -7.17 -5.31
CA ASN A 55 9.34 -7.58 -3.93
C ASN A 55 8.84 -6.54 -2.93
N ARG A 56 8.67 -5.28 -3.36
CA ARG A 56 8.22 -4.16 -2.50
C ARG A 56 6.75 -3.81 -2.68
N ILE A 57 6.02 -4.46 -3.60
CA ILE A 57 4.60 -4.18 -3.86
C ILE A 57 3.80 -4.17 -2.57
N VAL A 58 3.97 -5.18 -1.71
CA VAL A 58 3.19 -5.28 -0.46
C VAL A 58 3.45 -4.11 0.47
N ALA A 59 4.71 -3.72 0.64
CA ALA A 59 5.09 -2.60 1.50
C ALA A 59 4.56 -1.27 0.94
N ILE A 60 4.70 -1.07 -0.37
CA ILE A 60 4.23 0.13 -1.08
C ILE A 60 2.72 0.25 -0.97
N VAL A 61 1.98 -0.83 -1.27
CA VAL A 61 0.51 -0.86 -1.16
C VAL A 61 0.05 -0.54 0.25
N LYS A 62 0.72 -1.09 1.28
CA LYS A 62 0.39 -0.78 2.68
C LYS A 62 0.59 0.69 3.01
N ALA A 63 1.67 1.30 2.54
CA ALA A 63 1.94 2.71 2.75
C ALA A 63 0.91 3.60 2.02
N ILE A 64 0.59 3.32 0.75
CA ILE A 64 -0.45 4.04 0.00
C ILE A 64 -1.81 3.93 0.72
N ARG A 65 -2.13 2.75 1.28
CA ARG A 65 -3.37 2.55 2.06
C ARG A 65 -3.47 3.39 3.32
N LEU A 66 -2.38 3.94 3.85
CA LEU A 66 -2.46 4.86 5.00
C LEU A 66 -3.11 6.20 4.61
N ILE A 67 -2.99 6.58 3.34
CA ILE A 67 -3.40 7.87 2.80
C ILE A 67 -4.67 7.74 1.96
N PHE A 68 -4.78 6.66 1.18
CA PHE A 68 -5.85 6.47 0.21
C PHE A 68 -6.70 5.23 0.48
N ASN A 69 -7.96 5.32 0.09
CA ASN A 69 -8.89 4.21 0.04
C ASN A 69 -8.97 3.66 -1.40
N PHE A 70 -8.73 2.36 -1.56
CA PHE A 70 -8.83 1.66 -2.84
C PHE A 70 -8.92 0.15 -2.62
N GLY A 71 -9.70 -0.53 -3.47
CA GLY A 71 -9.74 -2.00 -3.49
C GLY A 71 -8.52 -2.61 -4.19
N GLN A 72 -8.20 -2.08 -5.37
CA GLN A 72 -7.11 -2.55 -6.23
C GLN A 72 -6.36 -1.36 -6.82
N LEU A 73 -5.03 -1.47 -6.96
CA LEU A 73 -4.23 -0.50 -7.71
C LEU A 73 -4.47 -0.69 -9.21
N SER A 74 -4.67 0.42 -9.93
CA SER A 74 -4.67 0.42 -11.39
C SER A 74 -3.32 -0.04 -11.94
N ASP A 75 -3.30 -0.69 -13.10
CA ASP A 75 -2.09 -1.17 -13.77
C ASP A 75 -1.06 -0.06 -14.03
N THR A 76 -1.53 1.18 -14.15
CA THR A 76 -0.72 2.40 -14.26
C THR A 76 0.21 2.65 -13.07
N TYR A 77 -0.05 2.02 -11.93
CA TYR A 77 0.82 2.06 -10.75
C TYR A 77 1.96 1.04 -10.80
N PHE A 78 2.03 0.21 -11.82
CA PHE A 78 3.09 -0.79 -12.00
C PHE A 78 3.88 -0.48 -13.26
N VAL A 79 5.20 -0.58 -13.18
CA VAL A 79 6.01 -0.55 -14.39
C VAL A 79 5.81 -1.85 -15.12
N THR A 80 5.34 -1.76 -16.36
CA THR A 80 5.16 -2.94 -17.22
C THR A 80 6.52 -3.33 -17.83
N VAL A 81 7.48 -3.73 -16.99
CA VAL A 81 8.72 -4.35 -17.48
C VAL A 81 8.41 -5.82 -17.74
N ARG A 82 7.92 -6.11 -18.94
CA ARG A 82 7.74 -7.50 -19.41
C ARG A 82 9.00 -7.90 -20.14
N ILE A 83 9.73 -8.86 -19.60
CA ILE A 83 10.74 -9.59 -20.38
C ILE A 83 9.95 -10.43 -21.40
N PRO A 84 10.22 -10.31 -22.70
CA PRO A 84 9.56 -11.15 -23.69
C PRO A 84 9.82 -12.62 -23.37
N LEU A 85 8.80 -13.45 -23.49
CA LEU A 85 8.97 -14.89 -23.41
C LEU A 85 10.03 -15.30 -24.45
N PRO A 86 11.07 -16.05 -24.05
CA PRO A 86 12.04 -16.56 -25.01
C PRO A 86 11.32 -17.42 -26.05
N ARG A 87 11.84 -17.41 -27.28
CA ARG A 87 11.27 -18.20 -28.38
C ARG A 87 11.58 -19.69 -28.20
N ASP A 88 12.71 -19.97 -27.56
CA ASP A 88 13.16 -21.32 -27.25
C ASP A 88 12.98 -21.60 -25.75
N PRO A 89 12.25 -22.66 -25.35
CA PRO A 89 12.14 -23.08 -23.95
C PRO A 89 13.48 -23.32 -23.25
N GLU A 90 14.55 -23.66 -23.97
CA GLU A 90 15.88 -23.89 -23.38
C GLU A 90 16.54 -22.60 -22.88
N GLU A 91 16.14 -21.43 -23.39
CA GLU A 91 16.61 -20.12 -22.92
C GLU A 91 16.09 -19.76 -21.51
N LEU A 92 15.09 -20.49 -20.99
CA LEU A 92 14.55 -20.30 -19.63
C LEU A 92 15.51 -20.76 -18.52
N LYS A 93 16.52 -21.60 -18.84
CA LYS A 93 17.45 -22.14 -17.84
C LYS A 93 18.52 -21.13 -17.38
N VAL A 94 18.57 -19.94 -17.99
CA VAL A 94 19.62 -18.93 -17.79
C VAL A 94 19.07 -17.59 -17.28
N LEU A 95 17.77 -17.50 -17.01
CA LEU A 95 17.09 -16.32 -16.45
C LEU A 95 17.05 -16.34 -14.91
#